data_AF-A0A7Y2K2L0-F1
#
_entry.id   AF-A0A7Y2K2L0-F1
#
_cell.length_a   1.000
_cell.length_b   1.000
_cell.length_c   1.000
_cell.angle_alpha   90.00
_cell.angle_beta   90.00
_cell.angle_gamma   90.00
#
_symmetry.space_group_name_H-M   'P 1'
#
loop_
_entity.id
_entity.type
_entity.pdbx_description
1 polymer ?
#
loop_
_entity_poly.entity_id
_entity_poly.type
_entity_poly.pdbx_seq_one_letter_code
_entity_poly.pdbx_strand_id
1 'polypeptide(L)'
;MELTLTSPASFHPYAEEEIDVVSIRLWNARNATAVLSDFHSTERVLLAWAQDGACGAVRFEVSFVDGYVLQGCHEFFHNGKRTCTFSTHCAA
;
A
#
# COMPACT_ATOMS: atom_id res chain seq x y z
N MET A 1 -31.50 24.81 29.86
CA MET A 1 -30.18 24.15 29.71
C MET A 1 -29.99 23.95 28.23
N GLU A 2 -29.21 24.83 27.61
CA GLU A 2 -29.02 24.89 26.16
C GLU A 2 -27.67 24.24 25.84
N LEU A 3 -27.70 23.11 25.12
CA LEU A 3 -26.51 22.36 24.74
C LEU A 3 -25.90 23.04 23.50
N THR A 4 -24.79 23.73 23.70
CA THR A 4 -23.99 24.32 22.62
C THR A 4 -23.29 23.19 21.85
N LEU A 5 -23.72 22.97 20.61
CA LEU A 5 -23.02 22.12 19.64
C LEU A 5 -21.62 22.68 19.41
N THR A 6 -20.62 22.04 20.00
CA THR A 6 -19.21 22.31 19.71
C THR A 6 -18.90 21.70 18.35
N SER A 7 -18.62 22.57 17.39
CA SER A 7 -18.15 22.25 16.04
C SER A 7 -17.04 21.19 16.09
N PRO A 8 -17.15 20.05 15.37
CA PRO A 8 -16.07 19.08 15.33
C PRO A 8 -14.87 19.66 14.57
N ALA A 9 -13.71 19.47 15.20
CA ALA A 9 -12.34 19.54 14.72
C ALA A 9 -12.09 20.17 13.34
N SER A 10 -11.29 21.24 13.34
CA SER A 10 -10.57 21.76 12.19
C SER A 10 -10.05 20.62 11.31
N PHE A 11 -10.49 20.59 10.05
CA PHE A 11 -9.82 19.88 8.98
C PHE A 11 -8.40 20.42 8.88
N HIS A 12 -7.44 19.76 9.53
CA HIS A 12 -6.05 19.88 9.14
C HIS A 12 -5.92 19.12 7.82
N PRO A 13 -5.65 19.79 6.69
CA PRO A 13 -5.07 19.07 5.57
C PRO A 13 -3.76 18.49 6.13
N TYR A 14 -3.66 17.17 6.20
CA TYR A 14 -2.36 16.53 6.39
C TYR A 14 -1.47 17.14 5.32
N ALA A 15 -0.49 17.95 5.73
CA ALA A 15 0.57 18.32 4.82
C ALA A 15 1.07 17.02 4.23
N GLU A 16 1.16 16.93 2.90
CA GLU A 16 1.76 15.79 2.21
C GLU A 16 3.23 15.77 2.64
N GLU A 17 3.49 15.14 3.79
CA GLU A 17 4.81 14.95 4.33
C GLU A 17 5.53 14.05 3.32
N GLU A 18 6.60 14.59 2.74
CA GLU A 18 7.36 13.89 1.71
C GLU A 18 7.95 12.63 2.36
N ILE A 19 7.35 11.49 2.02
CA ILE A 19 7.75 10.20 2.59
C ILE A 19 9.07 9.79 1.92
N ASP A 20 10.18 10.08 2.59
CA ASP A 20 11.50 9.68 2.14
C ASP A 20 11.73 8.17 2.35
N VAL A 21 11.53 7.41 1.26
CA VAL A 21 11.71 5.96 1.22
C VAL A 21 13.14 5.60 0.78
N VAL A 22 13.79 4.72 1.54
CA VAL A 22 15.09 4.13 1.20
C VAL A 22 14.90 2.93 0.27
N SER A 23 13.98 2.03 0.63
CA SER A 23 13.71 0.84 -0.16
C SER A 23 12.34 0.25 0.10
N ILE A 24 11.74 -0.30 -0.94
CA ILE A 24 10.51 -1.09 -0.91
C ILE A 24 10.85 -2.48 -1.42
N ARG A 25 10.76 -3.48 -0.53
CA ARG A 25 10.94 -4.88 -0.88
C ARG A 25 9.58 -5.55 -0.99
N LEU A 26 9.34 -6.24 -2.10
CA LEU A 26 8.14 -7.04 -2.34
C LEU A 26 8.53 -8.51 -2.50
N TRP A 27 7.73 -9.43 -1.97
CA TRP A 27 7.89 -10.86 -2.26
C TRP A 27 6.57 -11.62 -2.18
N ASN A 28 6.46 -12.68 -2.98
CA ASN A 28 5.27 -13.53 -3.02
C ASN A 28 5.58 -15.00 -2.72
N ALA A 29 4.54 -15.83 -2.62
CA ALA A 29 4.66 -17.26 -2.33
C ALA A 29 5.35 -18.09 -3.44
N ARG A 30 5.55 -17.52 -4.63
CA ARG A 30 6.27 -18.13 -5.75
C ARG A 30 7.76 -17.77 -5.74
N ASN A 31 8.26 -17.20 -4.65
CA ASN A 31 9.62 -16.68 -4.49
C ASN A 31 10.00 -15.57 -5.48
N ALA A 32 9.03 -14.94 -6.15
CA ALA A 32 9.31 -13.70 -6.88
C ALA A 32 9.60 -12.60 -5.87
N THR A 33 10.69 -11.85 -6.08
CA THR A 33 11.14 -10.77 -5.20
C THR A 33 11.48 -9.54 -6.05
N ALA A 34 11.13 -8.36 -5.56
CA ALA A 34 11.54 -7.08 -6.14
C ALA A 34 12.03 -6.15 -5.03
N VAL A 35 13.05 -5.34 -5.32
CA VAL A 35 13.52 -4.26 -4.44
C VAL A 35 13.52 -2.98 -5.26
N LEU A 36 12.85 -1.96 -4.76
CA LEU A 36 12.48 -0.75 -5.48
C LEU A 36 12.77 0.48 -4.61
N SER A 37 12.95 1.64 -5.23
CA SER A 37 13.22 2.90 -4.52
C SER A 37 12.00 3.82 -4.47
N ASP A 38 10.90 3.48 -5.13
CA ASP A 38 9.74 4.35 -5.28
C ASP A 38 8.42 3.58 -5.42
N PHE A 39 7.32 4.23 -5.05
CA PHE A 39 5.97 3.65 -5.08
C PHE A 39 5.43 3.44 -6.49
N HIS A 40 5.84 4.23 -7.48
CA HIS A 40 5.35 4.08 -8.85
C HIS A 40 5.89 2.80 -9.51
N SER A 41 7.18 2.52 -9.34
CA SER A 41 7.80 1.25 -9.72
C SER A 41 7.18 0.07 -8.98
N THR A 42 6.80 0.27 -7.71
CA THR A 42 6.10 -0.72 -6.88
C THR A 42 4.76 -1.09 -7.48
N GLU A 43 3.95 -0.11 -7.85
CA GLU A 43 2.66 -0.32 -8.53
C GLU A 43 2.82 -1.10 -9.85
N ARG A 44 3.84 -0.79 -10.64
CA ARG A 44 4.10 -1.51 -11.91
C ARG A 44 4.45 -2.98 -11.70
N VAL A 45 5.29 -3.30 -10.72
CA VAL A 45 5.62 -4.71 -10.38
C VAL A 45 4.38 -5.45 -9.91
N LEU A 46 3.62 -4.81 -9.04
CA LEU A 46 2.36 -5.31 -8.51
C LEU A 46 1.37 -5.62 -9.64
N LEU A 47 1.14 -4.70 -10.58
CA LEU A 47 0.28 -4.91 -11.76
C LEU A 47 0.78 -6.07 -12.65
N ALA A 48 2.08 -6.19 -12.86
CA ALA A 48 2.65 -7.30 -13.64
C ALA A 48 2.39 -8.66 -12.97
N TRP A 49 2.55 -8.75 -11.65
CA TRP A 49 2.26 -9.97 -10.89
C TRP A 49 0.76 -10.31 -10.88
N ALA A 50 -0.09 -9.29 -10.87
CA ALA A 50 -1.55 -9.46 -11.00
C ALA A 50 -1.94 -10.06 -12.36
N GLN A 51 -1.27 -9.64 -13.44
CA GLN A 51 -1.52 -10.10 -14.80
C GLN A 51 -1.02 -11.53 -15.05
N ASP A 52 0.02 -11.98 -14.34
CA ASP A 52 0.52 -13.36 -14.40
C ASP A 52 -0.45 -14.38 -13.76
N GLY A 53 -1.63 -13.94 -13.31
CA GLY A 53 -2.67 -14.79 -12.71
C GLY A 53 -2.31 -15.30 -11.31
N ALA A 54 -1.22 -14.79 -10.73
CA ALA A 54 -0.80 -15.11 -9.38
C ALA A 54 -1.54 -14.22 -8.37
N CYS A 55 -2.84 -14.49 -8.16
CA CYS A 55 -3.66 -13.79 -7.15
C CYS A 55 -3.32 -14.23 -5.71
N GLY A 56 -2.04 -14.34 -5.39
CA GLY A 56 -1.54 -14.73 -4.08
C GLY A 56 -1.03 -13.52 -3.30
N ALA A 57 -1.18 -13.56 -1.98
CA ALA A 57 -0.73 -12.50 -1.09
C ALA A 57 0.73 -12.08 -1.37
N VAL A 58 0.97 -10.77 -1.44
CA VAL A 58 2.29 -10.16 -1.60
C VAL A 58 2.69 -9.53 -0.28
N ARG A 59 3.81 -9.97 0.27
CA ARG A 59 4.40 -9.33 1.44
C ARG A 59 5.26 -8.16 1.01
N PHE A 60 5.31 -7.14 1.86
CA PHE A 60 6.12 -5.96 1.64
C PHE A 60 6.87 -5.54 2.88
N GLU A 61 7.99 -4.86 2.66
CA GLU A 61 8.79 -4.16 3.65
C GLU A 61 9.20 -2.81 3.05
N VAL A 62 8.89 -1.72 3.74
CA VAL A 62 9.27 -0.35 3.37
C VAL A 62 10.23 0.14 4.43
N SER A 63 11.45 0.48 4.01
CA SER A 63 12.46 1.13 4.85
C SER A 63 12.47 2.62 4.55
N PHE A 64 12.37 3.43 5.59
CA PHE A 64 12.36 4.89 5.50
C PHE A 64 13.73 5.45 5.88
N VAL A 65 14.01 6.69 5.48
CA VAL A 65 15.32 7.35 5.71
C VAL A 65 15.63 7.54 7.20
N ASP A 66 14.59 7.68 8.03
CA ASP A 66 14.71 7.77 9.49
C ASP A 66 15.07 6.43 10.18
N GLY A 67 15.18 5.35 9.40
CA GLY A 67 15.46 4.00 9.89
C GLY A 67 14.21 3.24 10.34
N TYR A 68 13.02 3.83 10.22
CA TYR A 68 11.77 3.11 10.43
C TYR A 68 11.58 2.03 9.36
N VAL A 69 10.91 0.94 9.75
CA VAL A 69 10.57 -0.16 8.85
C VAL A 69 9.10 -0.53 9.01
N LEU A 70 8.33 -0.38 7.93
CA LEU A 70 6.95 -0.81 7.83
C LEU A 70 6.89 -2.15 7.11
N GLN A 71 6.29 -3.16 7.74
CA GLN A 71 6.06 -4.46 7.13
C GLN A 71 4.56 -4.73 7.00
N GLY A 72 4.19 -5.45 5.96
CA GLY A 72 2.80 -5.84 5.78
C GLY A 72 2.58 -6.86 4.68
N CYS A 73 1.31 -7.08 4.40
CA CYS A 73 0.86 -8.02 3.41
C CYS A 73 -0.31 -7.41 2.63
N HIS A 74 -0.26 -7.49 1.31
CA HIS A 74 -1.30 -7.05 0.40
C HIS A 74 -1.96 -8.27 -0.22
N GLU A 75 -3.28 -8.35 -0.11
CA GLU A 75 -4.08 -9.43 -0.69
C GLU A 75 -4.58 -9.05 -2.08
N PHE A 76 -4.77 -10.05 -2.95
CA PHE A 76 -5.44 -9.86 -4.23
C PHE A 76 -6.87 -10.37 -4.13
N PHE A 77 -7.80 -9.62 -4.72
CA PHE A 77 -9.19 -10.06 -4.84
C PHE A 77 -9.46 -10.57 -6.25
N HIS A 78 -10.15 -11.72 -6.32
CA HIS A 78 -10.62 -12.30 -7.56
C HIS A 78 -11.99 -11.69 -7.92
N ASN A 79 -12.07 -10.92 -8.99
CA ASN A 79 -13.34 -10.36 -9.45
C ASN A 79 -13.97 -11.20 -10.59
N GLY A 80 -14.24 -12.48 -10.33
CA GLY A 80 -15.03 -13.38 -11.17
C GLY A 80 -14.47 -13.77 -12.55
N LYS A 81 -13.47 -13.07 -13.07
CA LYS A 81 -12.66 -13.44 -14.25
C LYS A 81 -11.18 -13.45 -13.85
N ARG A 82 -10.33 -14.12 -14.65
CA ARG A 82 -8.88 -14.41 -14.44
C ARG A 82 -7.95 -13.21 -14.22
N THR A 83 -8.45 -12.10 -13.70
CA THR A 83 -7.76 -10.85 -13.47
C THR A 83 -7.79 -10.56 -11.97
N CYS A 84 -6.62 -10.60 -11.34
CA CYS A 84 -6.46 -10.14 -9.97
C CYS A 84 -6.49 -8.60 -9.99
N THR A 85 -7.26 -7.98 -9.11
CA THR A 85 -7.25 -6.52 -8.93
C THR A 85 -6.74 -6.17 -7.55
N PHE A 86 -5.92 -5.12 -7.46
CA PHE A 86 -5.59 -4.49 -6.17
C PHE A 86 -6.85 -3.85 -5.60
N SER A 87 -7.21 -4.19 -4.36
CA SER A 87 -8.09 -3.29 -3.62
C SER A 87 -7.23 -2.15 -3.11
N THR A 88 -7.48 -0.94 -3.60
CA THR A 88 -7.17 0.26 -2.84
C THR A 88 -8.09 0.24 -1.62
N HIS A 89 -7.67 -0.39 -0.54
CA HIS A 89 -8.25 -0.09 0.76
C HIS A 89 -7.86 1.35 1.09
N CYS A 90 -8.72 2.31 0.68
CA CYS A 90 -8.72 3.64 1.26
C CYS A 90 -8.96 3.46 2.75
N ALA A 91 -7.98 3.86 3.57
CA ALA A 91 -8.21 4.00 4.99
C ALA A 91 -9.39 4.97 5.22
N ALA A 92 -10.25 4.61 6.17
CA ALA A 92 -11.50 5.27 6.52
C ALA A 92 -11.31 6.70 7.06
#